data_AF-A0A6J6YA25-F1
#
_entry.id   AF-A0A6J6YA25-F1
#
_cell.length_a   1.000
_cell.length_b   1.000
_cell.length_c   1.000
_cell.angle_alpha   90.00
_cell.angle_beta   90.00
_cell.angle_gamma   90.00
#
_symmetry.space_group_name_H-M   'P 1'
#
loop_
_entity.id
_entity.type
_entity.pdbx_description
1 polymer ?
#
loop_
_entity_poly.entity_id
_entity_poly.type
_entity_poly.pdbx_seq_one_letter_code
_entity_poly.pdbx_strand_id
1 'polypeptide(L)'
;MKWRKEIDDRTARGALSWEIRAARTIHAWTVRVLATLDKPNPTCDFMAHALRIGDITLVGLGVEAFYQTGEEIRKRSPWKETFVLGYTNGTIMYLPRAEDYPEGGWKWPNTYALPDLLPQVYCQPALWHPDSEQEAVEAALRALNHLMD
;
A
#
# COMPACT_ATOMS: atom_id res chain seq x y z
N MET A 1 -9.26 24.45 -7.36
CA MET A 1 -9.40 23.18 -6.63
C MET A 1 -9.40 23.47 -5.13
N LYS A 2 -10.47 23.14 -4.39
CA LYS A 2 -10.70 23.52 -2.96
C LYS A 2 -9.47 23.33 -2.07
N TRP A 3 -8.82 22.18 -2.16
CA TRP A 3 -7.68 21.84 -1.31
C TRP A 3 -6.39 22.59 -1.62
N ARG A 4 -6.22 23.12 -2.83
CA ARG A 4 -5.08 24.01 -3.15
C ARG A 4 -5.19 25.31 -2.36
N LYS A 5 -6.37 25.92 -2.38
CA LYS A 5 -6.67 27.12 -1.59
C LYS A 5 -6.49 26.86 -0.09
N GLU A 6 -6.96 25.71 0.39
CA GLU A 6 -6.79 25.32 1.80
C GLU A 6 -5.31 25.24 2.24
N ILE A 7 -4.41 24.77 1.36
CA ILE A 7 -2.97 24.76 1.64
C ILE A 7 -2.43 26.19 1.74
N ASP A 8 -2.80 27.06 0.81
CA ASP A 8 -2.35 28.45 0.77
C ASP A 8 -2.85 29.21 2.01
N ASP A 9 -4.13 29.08 2.35
CA ASP A 9 -4.77 29.71 3.51
C ASP A 9 -4.14 29.24 4.83
N ARG A 10 -3.90 27.92 4.99
CA ARG A 10 -3.22 27.36 6.17
C ARG A 10 -1.79 27.85 6.31
N THR A 11 -1.07 27.96 5.19
CA THR A 11 0.31 28.45 5.18
C THR A 11 0.34 29.94 5.58
N ALA A 12 -0.55 30.76 5.00
CA ALA A 12 -0.62 32.19 5.26
C ALA A 12 -0.97 32.52 6.72
N ARG A 13 -1.83 31.73 7.37
CA ARG A 13 -2.21 31.91 8.78
C ARG A 13 -1.22 31.32 9.79
N GLY A 14 -0.10 30.74 9.34
CA GLY A 14 0.89 30.11 10.21
C GLY A 14 0.36 28.86 10.93
N ALA A 15 -0.49 28.07 10.27
CA ALA A 15 -1.06 26.83 10.83
C ALA A 15 0.02 25.80 11.20
N LEU A 16 -0.34 24.81 12.02
CA LEU A 16 0.58 23.76 12.42
C LEU A 16 1.01 22.92 11.21
N SER A 17 2.24 22.41 11.24
CA SER A 17 2.81 21.67 10.11
C SER A 17 1.98 20.44 9.71
N TRP A 18 1.33 19.77 10.67
CA TRP A 18 0.47 18.63 10.39
C TRP A 18 -0.84 19.03 9.71
N GLU A 19 -1.40 20.21 10.00
CA GLU A 19 -2.59 20.73 9.30
C GLU A 19 -2.25 20.98 7.83
N ILE A 20 -1.09 21.58 7.55
CA ILE A 20 -0.63 21.83 6.18
C ILE A 20 -0.38 20.51 5.45
N ARG A 21 0.27 19.53 6.11
CA ARG A 21 0.53 18.20 5.53
C ARG A 21 -0.77 17.47 5.19
N ALA A 22 -1.76 17.47 6.08
CA ALA A 22 -3.05 16.84 5.82
C ALA A 22 -3.73 17.46 4.58
N ALA A 23 -3.75 18.79 4.46
CA ALA A 23 -4.31 19.46 3.28
C ALA A 23 -3.57 19.09 1.98
N ARG A 24 -2.23 18.98 2.05
CA ARG A 24 -1.39 18.51 0.92
C ARG A 24 -1.70 17.07 0.51
N THR A 25 -1.82 16.17 1.48
CA THR A 25 -2.18 14.77 1.22
C THR A 25 -3.54 14.66 0.53
N ILE A 26 -4.57 15.34 1.05
CA ILE A 26 -5.91 15.30 0.43
C ILE A 26 -5.90 15.93 -0.97
N HIS A 27 -5.16 17.02 -1.17
CA HIS A 27 -4.98 17.59 -2.51
C HIS A 27 -4.32 16.59 -3.47
N ALA A 28 -3.22 15.95 -3.06
CA ALA A 28 -2.50 14.98 -3.88
C ALA A 28 -3.36 13.76 -4.24
N TRP A 29 -4.09 13.21 -3.26
CA TRP A 29 -5.06 12.15 -3.48
C TRP A 29 -6.14 12.56 -4.48
N THR A 30 -6.75 13.75 -4.30
CA THR A 30 -7.81 14.24 -5.20
C THR A 30 -7.29 14.39 -6.63
N VAL A 31 -6.07 14.91 -6.83
CA VAL A 31 -5.46 15.01 -8.17
C VAL A 31 -5.31 13.63 -8.81
N ARG A 32 -4.84 12.62 -8.05
CA ARG A 32 -4.69 11.24 -8.54
C ARG A 32 -6.03 10.61 -8.91
N VAL A 33 -7.04 10.73 -8.05
CA VAL A 33 -8.40 10.21 -8.32
C VAL A 33 -8.97 10.82 -9.59
N LEU A 34 -8.89 12.16 -9.73
CA LEU A 34 -9.41 12.84 -10.92
C LEU A 34 -8.69 12.39 -12.20
N ALA A 35 -7.40 12.10 -12.12
CA ALA A 35 -6.60 11.61 -13.25
C ALA A 35 -6.86 10.13 -13.61
N THR A 36 -7.67 9.40 -12.83
CA THR A 36 -8.00 7.99 -13.07
C THR A 36 -9.50 7.74 -13.25
N LEU A 37 -10.33 8.78 -13.33
CA LEU A 37 -11.80 8.63 -13.42
C LEU A 37 -12.27 7.85 -14.64
N ASP A 38 -11.53 7.90 -15.74
CA ASP A 38 -11.81 7.21 -17.00
C ASP A 38 -11.25 5.79 -17.05
N LYS A 39 -10.54 5.35 -16.01
CA LYS A 39 -9.91 4.03 -15.93
C LYS A 39 -10.73 3.09 -15.05
N PRO A 40 -11.57 2.21 -15.62
CA PRO A 40 -12.22 1.17 -14.84
C PRO A 40 -11.16 0.23 -14.26
N ASN A 41 -11.25 -0.06 -12.96
CA ASN A 41 -10.32 -0.95 -12.23
C ASN A 41 -8.84 -0.54 -12.37
N PRO A 42 -8.44 0.64 -11.89
CA PRO A 42 -7.06 1.09 -12.01
C PRO A 42 -6.12 0.15 -11.26
N THR A 43 -5.01 -0.21 -11.90
CA THR A 43 -3.94 -1.02 -11.31
C THR A 43 -2.72 -0.16 -11.00
N CYS A 44 -1.81 -0.69 -10.19
CA CYS A 44 -0.48 -0.13 -9.98
C CYS A 44 0.57 -1.23 -9.96
N ASP A 45 1.80 -0.89 -10.34
CA ASP A 45 2.90 -1.84 -10.30
C ASP A 45 3.26 -2.16 -8.85
N PHE A 46 3.36 -3.45 -8.55
CA PHE A 46 3.83 -3.96 -7.26
C PHE A 46 5.26 -4.48 -7.41
N MET A 47 6.14 -4.08 -6.48
CA MET A 47 7.52 -4.56 -6.46
C MET A 47 7.76 -5.48 -5.26
N ALA A 48 8.20 -6.69 -5.58
CA ALA A 48 8.87 -7.59 -4.65
C ALA A 48 10.35 -7.67 -5.01
N HIS A 49 11.22 -7.64 -4.01
CA HIS A 49 12.67 -7.73 -4.19
C HIS A 49 13.24 -8.72 -3.19
N ALA A 50 14.00 -9.71 -3.66
CA ALA A 50 14.66 -10.67 -2.79
C ALA A 50 16.18 -10.53 -2.86
N LEU A 51 16.84 -10.76 -1.74
CA LEU A 51 18.30 -10.80 -1.65
C LEU A 51 18.71 -11.89 -0.65
N ARG A 52 19.85 -12.53 -0.89
CA ARG A 52 20.41 -13.55 -0.01
C ARG A 52 21.79 -13.14 0.48
N ILE A 53 22.04 -13.32 1.78
CA ILE A 53 23.32 -13.06 2.44
C ILE A 53 23.68 -14.32 3.24
N GLY A 54 24.57 -15.14 2.70
CA GLY A 54 24.91 -16.44 3.29
C GLY A 54 23.68 -17.34 3.37
N ASP A 55 23.28 -17.73 4.58
CA ASP A 55 22.12 -18.60 4.82
C ASP A 55 20.81 -17.83 5.00
N ILE A 56 20.86 -16.51 5.15
CA ILE A 56 19.70 -15.65 5.37
C ILE A 56 19.19 -15.12 4.03
N THR A 57 17.89 -15.27 3.79
CA THR A 57 17.20 -14.68 2.64
C THR A 57 16.20 -13.64 3.11
N LEU A 58 16.22 -12.45 2.49
CA LEU A 58 15.25 -11.40 2.72
C LEU A 58 14.38 -11.26 1.49
N VAL A 59 13.08 -11.05 1.67
CA VAL A 59 12.17 -10.59 0.61
C VAL A 59 11.42 -9.35 1.07
N GLY A 60 11.58 -8.27 0.32
CA GLY A 60 10.94 -6.99 0.54
C GLY A 60 9.67 -6.85 -0.28
N LEU A 61 8.63 -6.30 0.35
CA LEU A 61 7.33 -6.00 -0.24
C LEU A 61 7.08 -4.48 -0.20
N GLY A 62 6.68 -3.90 -1.32
CA GLY A 62 6.32 -2.48 -1.44
C GLY A 62 4.96 -2.11 -0.84
N VAL A 63 4.54 -2.77 0.24
CA VAL A 63 3.23 -2.60 0.91
C VAL A 63 3.36 -2.77 2.42
N GLU A 64 2.33 -2.34 3.14
CA GLU A 64 2.13 -2.71 4.54
C GLU A 64 1.27 -3.98 4.59
N ALA A 65 1.90 -5.15 4.74
CA ALA A 65 1.23 -6.45 4.72
C ALA A 65 0.88 -6.96 6.13
N PHE A 66 -0.07 -7.90 6.21
CA PHE A 66 -0.35 -8.64 7.44
C PHE A 66 0.79 -9.60 7.81
N TYR A 67 0.86 -9.92 9.11
CA TYR A 67 1.75 -10.98 9.60
C TYR A 67 1.50 -12.30 8.88
N GLN A 68 0.24 -12.70 8.71
CA GLN A 68 -0.15 -13.96 8.07
C GLN A 68 0.27 -14.04 6.60
N THR A 69 0.24 -12.92 5.87
CA THR A 69 0.79 -12.83 4.50
C THR A 69 2.29 -13.13 4.50
N GLY A 70 3.04 -12.55 5.46
CA GLY A 70 4.46 -12.86 5.63
C GLY A 70 4.73 -14.30 6.07
N GLU A 71 3.88 -14.86 6.93
CA GLU A 71 3.94 -16.27 7.32
C GLU A 71 3.76 -17.20 6.13
N GLU A 72 2.80 -16.90 5.25
CA GLU A 72 2.54 -17.69 4.05
C GLU A 72 3.77 -17.70 3.13
N ILE A 73 4.30 -16.51 2.82
CA ILE A 73 5.52 -16.37 2.01
C ILE A 73 6.67 -17.16 2.64
N ARG A 74 6.89 -17.04 3.96
CA ARG A 74 7.96 -17.76 4.65
C ARG A 74 7.78 -19.28 4.56
N LYS A 75 6.56 -19.80 4.77
CA LYS A 75 6.27 -21.25 4.70
C LYS A 75 6.47 -21.81 3.30
N ARG A 76 6.21 -21.01 2.28
CA ARG A 76 6.33 -21.39 0.86
C ARG A 76 7.70 -21.07 0.26
N SER A 77 8.56 -20.38 1.00
CA SER A 77 9.89 -20.00 0.54
C SER A 77 10.77 -21.25 0.29
N PRO A 78 11.56 -21.27 -0.80
CA PRO A 78 12.56 -22.31 -1.00
C PRO A 78 13.75 -22.20 -0.03
N TRP A 79 13.85 -21.10 0.71
CA TRP A 79 14.95 -20.83 1.65
C TRP A 79 14.51 -21.01 3.10
N LYS A 80 15.31 -21.75 3.88
CA LYS A 80 14.99 -22.06 5.28
C LYS A 80 14.88 -20.80 6.15
N GLU A 81 15.86 -19.91 6.10
CA GLU A 81 15.90 -18.68 6.91
C GLU A 81 15.41 -17.49 6.10
N THR A 82 14.08 -17.40 5.89
CA THR A 82 13.45 -16.33 5.11
C THR A 82 12.80 -15.28 6.00
N PHE A 83 13.18 -14.01 5.81
CA PHE A 83 12.56 -12.86 6.46
C PHE A 83 11.77 -12.04 5.43
N VAL A 84 10.52 -11.73 5.76
CA VAL A 84 9.64 -10.90 4.94
C VAL A 84 9.63 -9.49 5.50
N LEU A 85 9.93 -8.51 4.66
CA LEU A 85 10.06 -7.10 5.03
C LEU A 85 8.96 -6.29 4.33
N GLY A 86 8.04 -5.71 5.09
CA GLY A 86 7.13 -4.69 4.57
C GLY A 86 7.86 -3.36 4.28
N TYR A 87 7.14 -2.40 3.70
CA TYR A 87 7.63 -1.03 3.43
C TYR A 87 8.96 -0.94 2.65
N THR A 88 9.32 -1.99 1.89
CA THR A 88 10.60 -2.03 1.20
C THR A 88 10.51 -1.31 -0.13
N ASN A 89 11.46 -0.40 -0.39
CA ASN A 89 11.50 0.44 -1.58
C ASN A 89 10.24 1.33 -1.76
N GLY A 90 9.59 1.67 -0.65
CA GLY A 90 8.36 2.45 -0.64
C GLY A 90 7.16 1.64 -0.17
N THR A 91 5.98 2.26 -0.22
CA THR A 91 4.73 1.64 0.25
C THR A 91 3.58 2.17 -0.57
N ILE A 92 2.90 1.27 -1.27
CA ILE A 92 1.73 1.60 -2.06
C ILE A 92 0.57 1.92 -1.11
N MET A 93 0.22 0.96 -0.25
CA MET A 93 -0.84 1.06 0.76
C MET A 93 -0.76 -0.13 1.72
N TYR A 94 -1.55 -0.11 2.79
CA TYR A 94 -1.97 -1.29 3.53
C TYR A 94 -2.60 -2.34 2.61
N LEU A 95 -2.14 -3.58 2.70
CA LEU A 95 -2.61 -4.71 1.89
C LEU A 95 -3.33 -5.72 2.80
N PRO A 96 -4.67 -5.69 2.82
CA PRO A 96 -5.45 -6.64 3.59
C PRO A 96 -5.48 -8.02 2.93
N ARG A 97 -5.62 -9.07 3.73
CA ARG A 97 -5.97 -10.41 3.22
C ARG A 97 -7.43 -10.43 2.79
N ALA A 98 -7.78 -11.34 1.88
CA ALA A 98 -9.15 -11.48 1.37
C ALA A 98 -10.18 -11.65 2.51
N GLU A 99 -9.85 -12.44 3.53
CA GLU A 99 -10.73 -12.68 4.69
C GLU A 99 -10.84 -11.49 5.67
N ASP A 100 -9.92 -10.52 5.60
CA ASP A 100 -9.93 -9.33 6.46
C ASP A 100 -10.69 -8.15 5.83
N TYR A 101 -11.24 -8.34 4.62
CA TYR A 101 -12.15 -7.35 4.04
C TYR A 101 -13.44 -7.25 4.85
N PRO A 102 -13.98 -6.05 5.10
CA PRO A 102 -15.26 -5.90 5.79
C PRO A 102 -16.37 -6.55 5.00
N GLU A 103 -17.34 -7.11 5.73
CA GLU A 103 -18.61 -7.52 5.16
C GLU A 103 -19.30 -6.32 4.51
N GLY A 104 -19.61 -6.43 3.21
CA GLY A 104 -20.16 -5.33 2.40
C GLY A 104 -19.13 -4.29 1.93
N GLY A 105 -17.84 -4.53 2.17
CA GLY A 105 -16.75 -3.68 1.72
C GLY A 105 -16.57 -2.40 2.54
N TRP A 106 -15.54 -1.65 2.15
CA TRP A 106 -15.22 -0.34 2.73
C TRP A 106 -16.31 0.69 2.38
N LYS A 107 -16.72 1.51 3.35
CA LYS A 107 -17.86 2.41 3.20
C LYS A 107 -17.41 3.83 2.86
N TRP A 108 -17.78 4.31 1.68
CA TRP A 108 -17.73 5.73 1.37
C TRP A 108 -18.95 6.47 1.98
N PRO A 109 -18.84 7.70 2.52
CA PRO A 109 -17.68 8.58 2.59
C PRO A 109 -17.02 8.61 3.97
N ASN A 110 -16.90 7.47 4.66
CA ASN A 110 -16.32 7.43 6.01
C ASN A 110 -14.85 7.87 5.95
N THR A 111 -14.62 9.16 6.11
CA THR A 111 -13.33 9.81 5.91
C THR A 111 -12.46 9.77 7.16
N TYR A 112 -12.92 9.11 8.22
CA TYR A 112 -12.25 9.07 9.53
C TYR A 112 -12.29 7.72 10.23
N ALA A 113 -12.97 6.71 9.66
CA ALA A 113 -12.88 5.36 10.16
C ALA A 113 -11.70 4.68 9.46
N LEU A 114 -10.71 4.22 10.21
CA LEU A 114 -9.88 3.14 9.66
C LEU A 114 -10.80 1.95 9.45
N PRO A 115 -10.73 1.27 8.31
CA PRO A 115 -9.75 1.39 7.21
C PRO A 115 -10.23 2.20 5.98
N ASP A 116 -11.43 2.80 6.04
CA ASP A 116 -12.04 3.60 4.95
C ASP A 116 -11.21 4.85 4.56
N LEU A 117 -10.28 5.29 5.42
CA LEU A 117 -9.35 6.41 5.22
C LEU A 117 -8.05 6.03 4.46
N LEU A 118 -7.78 4.74 4.25
CA LEU A 118 -6.49 4.28 3.70
C LEU A 118 -6.17 4.85 2.31
N PRO A 119 -7.08 4.85 1.31
CA PRO A 119 -6.77 5.38 -0.01
C PRO A 119 -6.39 6.86 0.00
N GLN A 120 -7.01 7.66 0.87
CA GLN A 120 -6.73 9.09 0.98
C GLN A 120 -5.34 9.32 1.57
N VAL A 121 -4.98 8.58 2.63
CA VAL A 121 -3.68 8.73 3.32
C VAL A 121 -2.54 8.23 2.45
N TYR A 122 -2.75 7.13 1.73
CA TYR A 122 -1.78 6.55 0.81
C TYR A 122 -1.82 7.15 -0.60
N CYS A 123 -2.71 8.13 -0.84
CA CYS A 123 -2.92 8.76 -2.14
C CYS A 123 -3.25 7.76 -3.26
N GLN A 124 -3.97 6.70 -2.96
CA GLN A 124 -4.45 5.72 -3.93
C GLN A 124 -5.83 6.08 -4.47
N PRO A 125 -6.09 5.88 -5.79
CA PRO A 125 -7.36 6.24 -6.41
C PRO A 125 -8.51 5.30 -6.04
N ALA A 126 -8.18 4.07 -5.62
CA ALA A 126 -9.13 3.02 -5.28
C ALA A 126 -8.56 2.11 -4.18
N LEU A 127 -9.40 1.26 -3.63
CA LEU A 127 -9.01 0.18 -2.72
C LEU A 127 -8.49 -1.03 -3.51
N TRP A 128 -7.73 -1.88 -2.83
CA TRP A 128 -7.29 -3.15 -3.39
C TRP A 128 -8.47 -4.07 -3.73
N HIS A 129 -8.31 -4.85 -4.80
CA HIS A 129 -9.17 -6.00 -5.03
C HIS A 129 -8.91 -7.07 -3.96
N PRO A 130 -9.92 -7.84 -3.49
CA PRO A 130 -9.72 -8.86 -2.46
C PRO A 130 -8.57 -9.84 -2.72
N ASP A 131 -8.32 -10.16 -3.99
CA ASP A 131 -7.26 -11.10 -4.39
C ASP A 131 -5.87 -10.45 -4.53
N SER A 132 -5.73 -9.14 -4.31
CA SER A 132 -4.43 -8.44 -4.46
C SER A 132 -3.35 -8.94 -3.50
N GLU A 133 -3.73 -9.49 -2.35
CA GLU A 133 -2.78 -10.05 -1.40
C GLU A 133 -2.09 -11.29 -1.95
N GLN A 134 -2.83 -12.17 -2.63
CA GLN A 134 -2.27 -13.36 -3.25
C GLN A 134 -1.32 -13.02 -4.41
N GLU A 135 -1.62 -11.98 -5.19
CA GLU A 135 -0.69 -11.48 -6.22
C GLU A 135 0.64 -11.01 -5.62
N ALA A 136 0.61 -10.37 -4.44
CA ALA A 136 1.83 -9.95 -3.72
C ALA A 136 2.62 -11.16 -3.17
N VAL A 137 1.92 -12.18 -2.65
CA VAL A 137 2.55 -13.45 -2.21
C VAL A 137 3.25 -14.12 -3.38
N GLU A 138 2.58 -14.28 -4.51
CA GLU A 138 3.17 -14.92 -5.69
C GLU A 138 4.34 -14.10 -6.26
N ALA A 139 4.26 -12.77 -6.25
CA ALA A 139 5.39 -11.92 -6.65
C ALA A 139 6.60 -12.09 -5.72
N ALA A 140 6.38 -12.20 -4.41
CA ALA A 140 7.44 -12.45 -3.44
C ALA A 140 8.10 -13.81 -3.67
N LEU A 141 7.30 -14.85 -3.90
CA LEU A 141 7.81 -16.20 -4.18
C LEU A 141 8.56 -16.26 -5.50
N ARG A 142 8.10 -15.57 -6.55
CA ARG A 142 8.87 -15.45 -7.80
C ARG A 142 10.23 -14.82 -7.56
N ALA A 143 10.30 -13.73 -6.79
CA ALA A 143 11.57 -13.07 -6.46
C ALA A 143 12.51 -14.00 -5.66
N LEU A 144 11.98 -14.75 -4.68
CA LEU A 144 12.74 -15.70 -3.89
C LEU A 144 13.27 -16.88 -4.71
N ASN A 145 12.46 -17.40 -5.64
CA ASN A 145 12.85 -18.51 -6.50
C ASN A 145 13.95 -18.11 -7.48
N HIS A 146 13.96 -16.86 -7.96
CA HIS A 146 14.99 -16.37 -8.87
C HIS A 146 16.40 -16.33 -8.24
N LEU A 147 16.51 -16.40 -6.90
CA LEU A 147 17.81 -16.51 -6.22
C LEU A 147 18.42 -17.92 -6.31
N MET A 148 17.70 -18.89 -6.86
CA MET A 148 18.19 -20.26 -7.11
C MET A 148 18.88 -20.40 -8.47
N ASP A 149 18.64 -19.47 -9.39
CA ASP A 149 19.23 -19.42 -10.73
C ASP A 149 20.68 -18.89 -10.69
#